data_AF-A0A2G5ZF01-F1
#
_entry.id   AF-A0A2G5ZF01-F1
#
_cell.length_a   1.000
_cell.length_b   1.000
_cell.length_c   1.000
_cell.angle_alpha   90.00
_cell.angle_beta   90.00
_cell.angle_gamma   90.00
#
_symmetry.space_group_name_H-M   'P 1'
#
loop_
_entity.id
_entity.type
_entity.pdbx_description
1 polymer ?
#
loop_
_entity_poly.entity_id
_entity_poly.type
_entity_poly.pdbx_seq_one_letter_code
_entity_poly.pdbx_strand_id
1 'polypeptide(L)'
;MQGYDKNGFNKEGYNRFGYDRYGFNRDGKHANGTKYDTKGFDCNGFTPQGLHRNGTDRDDQGYDKSGYDADRYDRKGFNKLGYDRNGYDKYGYDKSGFRADSK
;
A
#
# COMPACT_ATOMS: atom_id res chain seq x y z
N MET A 1 4.36 -25.71 17.08
CA MET A 1 4.45 -24.68 16.02
C MET A 1 4.33 -23.31 16.67
N GLN A 2 5.44 -22.71 17.11
CA GLN A 2 5.40 -21.37 17.71
C GLN A 2 5.62 -20.33 16.61
N GLY A 3 4.70 -19.38 16.47
CA GLY A 3 4.85 -18.20 15.60
C GLY A 3 4.06 -18.18 14.30
N TYR A 4 3.28 -19.22 13.96
CA TYR A 4 2.41 -19.26 12.77
C TYR A 4 0.95 -19.48 13.18
N ASP A 5 0.02 -18.84 12.45
CA ASP A 5 -1.42 -19.01 12.60
C ASP A 5 -1.89 -20.37 12.04
N LYS A 6 -3.19 -20.64 12.16
CA LYS A 6 -3.83 -21.88 11.63
C LYS A 6 -3.67 -22.06 10.12
N ASN A 7 -3.40 -20.99 9.40
CA ASN A 7 -3.20 -20.99 7.95
C ASN A 7 -1.70 -21.07 7.59
N GLY A 8 -0.80 -21.15 8.58
CA GLY A 8 0.63 -21.27 8.37
C GLY A 8 1.35 -19.94 8.11
N PHE A 9 0.78 -18.80 8.50
CA PHE A 9 1.37 -17.46 8.34
C PHE A 9 1.78 -16.84 9.67
N ASN A 10 2.92 -16.15 9.68
CA ASN A 10 3.38 -15.42 10.86
C ASN A 10 2.57 -14.13 11.10
N LYS A 11 2.86 -13.41 12.18
CA LYS A 11 2.20 -12.13 12.54
C LYS A 11 2.29 -11.05 11.44
N GLU A 12 3.26 -11.18 10.54
CA GLU A 12 3.52 -10.26 9.45
C GLU A 12 2.85 -10.74 8.14
N GLY A 13 2.13 -11.86 8.18
CA GLY A 13 1.38 -12.40 7.05
C GLY A 13 2.19 -13.29 6.11
N TYR A 14 3.39 -13.73 6.48
CA TYR A 14 4.25 -14.58 5.65
C TYR A 14 4.33 -16.02 6.15
N ASN A 15 4.29 -16.96 5.22
CA ASN A 15 4.47 -18.37 5.51
C ASN A 15 5.94 -18.71 5.83
N ARG A 16 6.20 -19.97 6.17
CA ARG A 16 7.55 -20.44 6.51
C ARG A 16 8.60 -20.31 5.41
N PHE A 17 8.17 -20.10 4.17
CA PHE A 17 9.02 -19.88 3.00
C PHE A 17 9.18 -18.38 2.69
N GLY A 18 8.59 -17.49 3.49
CA GLY A 18 8.69 -16.05 3.33
C GLY A 18 7.73 -15.45 2.32
N TYR A 19 6.63 -16.15 1.98
CA TYR A 19 5.62 -15.68 1.03
C TYR A 19 4.28 -15.38 1.72
N ASP A 20 3.60 -14.32 1.30
CA ASP A 20 2.27 -13.97 1.75
C ASP A 20 1.19 -14.93 1.20
N ARG A 21 -0.07 -14.65 1.54
CA ARG A 21 -1.24 -15.44 1.08
C ARG A 21 -1.46 -15.45 -0.43
N TYR A 22 -0.84 -14.51 -1.14
CA TYR A 22 -0.90 -14.39 -2.59
C TYR A 22 0.39 -14.85 -3.26
N GLY A 23 1.34 -15.39 -2.50
CA GLY A 23 2.60 -15.93 -3.01
C GLY A 23 3.70 -14.90 -3.21
N PHE A 24 3.62 -13.69 -2.64
CA PHE A 24 4.66 -12.66 -2.73
C PHE A 24 5.58 -12.64 -1.52
N ASN A 25 6.88 -12.47 -1.77
CA ASN A 25 7.83 -12.20 -0.71
C ASN A 25 7.80 -10.72 -0.29
N ARG A 26 8.62 -10.37 0.71
CA ARG A 26 8.72 -8.99 1.24
C ARG A 26 9.18 -7.95 0.22
N ASP A 27 9.88 -8.38 -0.83
CA ASP A 27 10.33 -7.51 -1.92
C ASP A 27 9.27 -7.36 -3.03
N GLY A 28 8.08 -7.95 -2.85
CA GLY A 28 7.00 -7.94 -3.84
C GLY A 28 7.25 -8.87 -5.03
N LYS A 29 8.15 -9.86 -4.90
CA LYS A 29 8.40 -10.88 -5.92
C LYS A 29 7.55 -12.11 -5.63
N HIS A 30 6.76 -12.54 -6.60
CA HIS A 30 5.94 -13.73 -6.50
C HIS A 30 6.80 -15.00 -6.56
N ALA A 31 6.33 -16.10 -6.00
CA ALA A 31 6.99 -17.41 -5.99
C ALA A 31 7.30 -17.95 -7.41
N ASN A 32 6.60 -17.47 -8.44
CA ASN A 32 6.91 -17.76 -9.85
C ASN A 32 8.12 -16.99 -10.40
N GLY A 33 8.76 -16.14 -9.60
CA GLY A 33 9.92 -15.36 -10.00
C GLY A 33 9.60 -14.00 -10.63
N THR A 34 8.33 -13.61 -10.76
CA THR A 34 7.90 -12.37 -11.41
C THR A 34 7.31 -11.36 -10.41
N LYS A 35 6.96 -10.16 -10.88
CA LYS A 35 6.24 -9.15 -10.07
C LYS A 35 4.74 -9.42 -9.95
N TYR A 36 4.21 -10.41 -10.66
CA TYR A 36 2.79 -10.69 -10.75
C TYR A 36 2.49 -12.14 -10.38
N ASP A 37 1.34 -12.37 -9.77
CA ASP A 37 0.85 -13.72 -9.54
C ASP A 37 0.39 -14.37 -10.86
N THR A 38 -0.07 -15.61 -10.78
CA THR A 38 -0.58 -16.35 -11.95
C THR A 38 -1.85 -15.77 -12.54
N LYS A 39 -2.50 -14.82 -11.85
CA LYS A 39 -3.70 -14.10 -12.31
C LYS A 39 -3.37 -12.70 -12.83
N GLY A 40 -2.10 -12.30 -12.84
CA GLY A 40 -1.65 -11.01 -13.38
C GLY A 40 -1.72 -9.83 -12.41
N PHE A 41 -1.88 -10.07 -11.11
CA PHE A 41 -1.92 -9.02 -10.09
C PHE A 41 -0.57 -8.92 -9.36
N ASP A 42 -0.16 -7.72 -8.97
CA ASP A 42 1.01 -7.49 -8.12
C ASP A 42 0.73 -7.79 -6.65
N CYS A 43 1.73 -7.54 -5.78
CA CYS A 43 1.61 -7.75 -4.34
C CYS A 43 0.58 -6.84 -3.66
N ASN A 44 0.21 -5.71 -4.29
CA ASN A 44 -0.86 -4.82 -3.83
C ASN A 44 -2.21 -5.19 -4.44
N GLY A 45 -2.27 -6.24 -5.26
CA GLY A 45 -3.49 -6.71 -5.90
C GLY A 45 -3.88 -5.95 -7.16
N PHE A 46 -2.95 -5.23 -7.82
CA PHE A 46 -3.24 -4.49 -9.05
C PHE A 46 -2.64 -5.15 -10.29
N THR A 47 -3.36 -5.08 -11.41
CA THR A 47 -2.82 -5.42 -12.73
C THR A 47 -1.82 -4.35 -13.21
N PRO A 48 -1.03 -4.61 -14.27
CA PRO A 48 -0.25 -3.57 -14.95
C PRO A 48 -1.07 -2.32 -15.29
N GLN A 49 -2.33 -2.51 -15.71
CA GLN A 49 -3.28 -1.48 -16.12
C GLN A 49 -3.93 -0.72 -14.95
N GLY A 50 -3.71 -1.16 -13.70
CA GLY A 50 -4.27 -0.49 -12.52
C GLY A 50 -5.63 -1.01 -12.07
N LEU A 51 -6.09 -2.15 -12.58
CA LEU A 51 -7.30 -2.81 -12.08
C LEU A 51 -6.96 -3.62 -10.82
N HIS A 52 -7.63 -3.36 -9.71
CA HIS A 52 -7.50 -4.12 -8.47
C HIS A 52 -8.28 -5.45 -8.55
N ARG A 53 -7.93 -6.43 -7.71
CA ARG A 53 -8.62 -7.73 -7.59
C ARG A 53 -10.13 -7.62 -7.32
N ASN A 54 -10.60 -6.51 -6.75
CA ASN A 54 -12.02 -6.25 -6.51
C ASN A 54 -12.77 -5.79 -7.79
N GLY A 55 -12.08 -5.65 -8.92
CA GLY A 55 -12.67 -5.24 -10.20
C GLY A 55 -12.79 -3.73 -10.39
N THR A 56 -12.21 -2.91 -9.51
CA THR A 56 -12.17 -1.44 -9.62
C THR A 56 -10.75 -0.93 -9.83
N ASP A 57 -10.58 0.36 -10.08
CA ASP A 57 -9.28 1.03 -10.16
C ASP A 57 -8.64 1.31 -8.78
N ARG A 58 -9.28 0.87 -7.69
CA ARG A 58 -8.88 1.11 -6.30
C ARG A 58 -8.89 -0.16 -5.46
N ASP A 59 -8.04 -0.19 -4.45
CA ASP A 59 -8.06 -1.26 -3.45
C ASP A 59 -9.29 -1.15 -2.54
N ASP A 60 -9.44 -2.13 -1.64
CA ASP A 60 -10.56 -2.16 -0.69
C ASP A 60 -10.51 -1.03 0.36
N GLN A 61 -9.44 -0.24 0.38
CA GLN A 61 -9.26 0.94 1.22
C GLN A 61 -9.45 2.25 0.43
N GLY A 62 -9.76 2.18 -0.87
CA GLY A 62 -10.00 3.34 -1.73
C GLY A 62 -8.76 3.98 -2.34
N TYR A 63 -7.60 3.31 -2.33
CA TYR A 63 -6.34 3.80 -2.90
C TYR A 63 -6.09 3.20 -4.29
N ASP A 64 -5.60 4.01 -5.22
CA ASP A 64 -5.17 3.57 -6.55
C ASP A 64 -3.85 2.76 -6.50
N LYS A 65 -3.42 2.26 -7.66
CA LYS A 65 -2.14 1.53 -7.80
C LYS A 65 -0.92 2.37 -7.38
N SER A 66 -1.01 3.70 -7.45
CA SER A 66 0.06 4.60 -7.01
C SER A 66 0.00 4.87 -5.49
N GLY A 67 -0.99 4.32 -4.79
CA GLY A 67 -1.17 4.46 -3.35
C GLY A 67 -1.91 5.73 -2.94
N TYR A 68 -2.65 6.38 -3.83
CA TYR A 68 -3.40 7.61 -3.55
C TYR A 68 -4.92 7.39 -3.56
N ASP A 69 -5.61 8.03 -2.62
CA ASP A 69 -7.06 8.05 -2.59
C ASP A 69 -7.67 8.94 -3.69
N ALA A 70 -9.01 9.01 -3.74
CA ALA A 70 -9.73 9.83 -4.71
C ALA A 70 -9.42 11.34 -4.61
N ASP A 71 -9.00 11.82 -3.45
CA ASP A 71 -8.60 13.21 -3.20
C ASP A 71 -7.10 13.45 -3.46
N ARG A 72 -6.38 12.41 -3.92
CA ARG A 72 -4.94 12.39 -4.20
C ARG A 72 -4.04 12.49 -2.97
N TYR A 73 -4.46 11.92 -1.85
CA TYR A 73 -3.64 11.75 -0.65
C TYR A 73 -3.18 10.30 -0.49
N ASP A 74 -1.94 10.12 -0.06
CA ASP A 74 -1.38 8.81 0.22
C ASP A 74 -2.03 8.18 1.47
N ARG A 75 -1.64 6.94 1.79
CA ARG A 75 -2.13 6.24 2.99
C ARG A 75 -1.75 6.92 4.32
N LYS A 76 -0.84 7.89 4.30
CA LYS A 76 -0.45 8.71 5.46
C LYS A 76 -1.19 10.04 5.50
N GLY A 77 -2.05 10.33 4.52
CA GLY A 77 -2.83 11.57 4.44
C GLY A 77 -2.08 12.74 3.80
N PHE A 78 -1.02 12.48 3.03
CA PHE A 78 -0.23 13.51 2.35
C PHE A 78 -0.39 13.43 0.83
N ASN A 79 -0.57 14.58 0.19
CA ASN A 79 -0.59 14.65 -1.26
C ASN A 79 0.83 14.47 -1.86
N LYS A 80 0.92 14.44 -3.19
CA LYS A 80 2.21 14.31 -3.92
C LYS A 80 3.24 15.40 -3.60
N LEU A 81 2.80 16.54 -3.05
CA LEU A 81 3.68 17.64 -2.65
C LEU A 81 4.12 17.51 -1.18
N GLY A 82 3.68 16.48 -0.47
CA GLY A 82 4.03 16.24 0.93
C GLY A 82 3.16 16.98 1.94
N TYR A 83 1.99 17.49 1.54
CA TYR A 83 1.06 18.18 2.42
C TYR A 83 -0.19 17.33 2.67
N ASP A 84 -0.48 17.01 3.92
CA ASP A 84 -1.61 17.60 4.61
C ASP A 84 -2.94 17.83 3.86
N ARG A 85 -4.05 17.20 4.26
CA ARG A 85 -5.40 17.66 3.85
C ARG A 85 -5.75 19.08 4.31
N ASN A 86 -5.10 19.57 5.37
CA ASN A 86 -5.19 20.95 5.85
C ASN A 86 -4.11 21.86 5.23
N GLY A 87 -3.26 21.33 4.34
CA GLY A 87 -2.20 22.08 3.66
C GLY A 87 -0.87 22.14 4.42
N TYR A 88 -0.65 21.29 5.43
CA TYR A 88 0.59 21.25 6.22
C TYR A 88 1.45 20.04 5.89
N ASP A 89 2.77 20.22 5.90
CA ASP A 89 3.73 19.15 5.74
C ASP A 89 3.80 18.27 7.01
N LYS A 90 4.58 17.19 6.95
CA LYS A 90 4.77 16.28 8.09
C LYS A 90 5.40 16.92 9.34
N TYR A 91 5.90 18.14 9.23
CA TYR A 91 6.45 18.94 10.33
C TYR A 91 5.50 20.05 10.79
N GLY A 92 4.30 20.15 10.19
CA GLY A 92 3.28 21.12 10.55
C GLY A 92 3.41 22.48 9.86
N TYR A 93 4.20 22.61 8.79
CA TYR A 93 4.38 23.87 8.05
C TYR A 93 3.57 23.89 6.75
N ASP A 94 2.94 25.02 6.46
CA ASP A 94 2.29 25.25 5.18
C ASP A 94 3.32 25.54 4.07
N LYS A 95 2.83 25.74 2.84
CA LYS A 95 3.65 26.08 1.67
C LYS A 95 4.44 27.39 1.81
N SER A 96 4.05 28.25 2.74
CA SER A 96 4.67 29.54 3.03
C SER A 96 5.62 29.47 4.24
N GLY A 97 5.73 28.31 4.90
CA GLY A 97 6.58 28.11 6.08
C GLY A 97 5.95 28.54 7.40
N PHE A 98 4.63 28.78 7.46
CA PHE A 98 3.92 29.05 8.70
C PHE A 98 3.46 27.76 9.37
N ARG A 99 3.57 27.67 10.70
CA ARG A 99 3.11 26.50 11.43
C ARG A 99 1.60 26.51 11.62
N ALA A 100 1.01 25.32 11.65
CA ALA A 100 -0.40 25.11 11.99
C ALA A 100 -0.80 25.68 13.36
N ASP A 101 0.16 25.78 14.29
CA ASP A 101 -0.04 26.28 15.66
C ASP A 101 0.18 27.79 15.83
N SER A 102 0.49 28.53 14.75
CA SER A 102 0.77 29.98 14.81
C SER A 102 -0.48 30.87 14.86
N LYS A 103 -1.56 30.43 15.53
CA LYS A 103 -2.78 31.23 15.76
C LYS A 103 -2.89 31.72 17.19
#